data_AF-A0A2L2LYB7-F1
#
_entry.id   AF-A0A2L2LYB7-F1
#
_cell.length_a   1.000
_cell.length_b   1.000
_cell.length_c   1.000
_cell.angle_alpha   90.00
_cell.angle_beta   90.00
_cell.angle_gamma   90.00
#
_symmetry.space_group_name_H-M   'P 1'
#
loop_
_entity.id
_entity.type
_entity.pdbx_description
1 polymer ?
#
loop_
_entity_poly.entity_id
_entity_poly.type
_entity_poly.pdbx_seq_one_letter_code
_entity_poly.pdbx_strand_id
1 'polypeptide(L)'
;MSALFYVWDAEQHHFQTTISTLEQAEYFATNPQDLGFTENLKNWLIEVESIVTNPELAENFDEEIIQFFSNVKGFFNFSTNVFVIEYIQEKSKYLYKILVDTLRKYNLVAFDAKHYVFFSRDVIFPDQKSIEQMLSSVEAVSREQLLQFKAIPQTQEKLSIFADQWLDLNKESLNFIKQRKKNQFNETIYHRDFNDQIYEGILILCSSKKNVLAYSQIALGSYIQISSEKAIRILRQHFIDDHTLQYLPNIHGIEGEAIHFNDPQQLQHVLQQVYDFLIYDEEKHKDLETLNQWLNHGDEKEYITGLGAISRLVLAKYVNDPLYNQLMQEALPYVNRNRFFKNMTLEQFYERLEMEIKEILEK
;
A
#
# COMPACT_ATOMS: atom_id res chain seq x y z
N MET A 1 -9.03 18.80 -1.38
CA MET A 1 -8.77 19.47 -0.08
C MET A 1 -7.27 19.49 0.11
N SER A 2 -6.71 20.53 0.74
CA SER A 2 -5.27 20.60 1.01
C SER A 2 -4.86 19.50 2.01
N ALA A 3 -3.68 18.90 1.79
CA ALA A 3 -3.17 17.79 2.60
C ALA A 3 -2.52 18.29 3.90
N LEU A 4 -3.36 18.84 4.77
CA LEU A 4 -2.93 19.49 6.01
C LEU A 4 -3.13 18.56 7.19
N PHE A 5 -2.12 18.49 8.06
CA PHE A 5 -2.20 17.83 9.36
C PHE A 5 -1.94 18.83 10.45
N TYR A 6 -2.97 19.00 11.26
CA TYR A 6 -3.05 19.97 12.33
C TYR A 6 -2.71 19.27 13.62
N VAL A 7 -1.82 19.84 14.43
CA VAL A 7 -1.44 19.31 15.75
C VAL A 7 -1.60 20.39 16.80
N TRP A 8 -2.26 20.06 17.91
CA TRP A 8 -2.43 20.99 19.01
C TRP A 8 -2.58 20.26 20.35
N ASP A 9 -2.52 21.05 21.42
CA ASP A 9 -2.73 20.58 22.79
C ASP A 9 -4.22 20.74 23.14
N ALA A 10 -4.95 19.63 23.23
CA ALA A 10 -6.39 19.65 23.48
C ALA A 10 -6.76 20.30 24.83
N GLU A 11 -5.91 20.13 25.85
CA GLU A 11 -6.18 20.63 27.20
C GLU A 11 -6.07 22.16 27.27
N GLN A 12 -5.29 22.79 26.39
CA GLN A 12 -5.08 24.24 26.38
C GLN A 12 -5.80 24.97 25.25
N HIS A 13 -6.09 24.29 24.15
CA HIS A 13 -6.79 24.90 23.02
C HIS A 13 -8.28 25.12 23.35
N HIS A 14 -8.96 24.15 23.98
CA HIS A 14 -10.35 24.30 24.45
C HIS A 14 -10.64 23.43 25.69
N PHE A 15 -10.13 23.84 26.85
CA PHE A 15 -10.12 23.07 28.12
C PHE A 15 -11.48 22.56 28.64
N GLN A 16 -12.61 23.07 28.12
CA GLN A 16 -13.96 22.71 28.57
C GLN A 16 -14.67 21.72 27.65
N THR A 17 -14.09 21.38 26.50
CA THR A 17 -14.79 20.62 25.45
C THR A 17 -14.03 19.35 25.10
N THR A 18 -14.62 18.20 25.39
CA THR A 18 -14.13 16.92 24.87
C THR A 18 -14.47 16.83 23.38
N ILE A 19 -13.48 16.57 22.54
CA ILE A 19 -13.67 16.33 21.10
C ILE A 19 -14.35 14.97 20.94
N SER A 20 -15.56 14.97 20.39
CA SER A 20 -16.42 13.78 20.27
C SER A 20 -16.90 13.50 18.85
N THR A 21 -16.69 14.43 17.91
CA THR A 21 -17.03 14.26 16.49
C THR A 21 -15.93 14.82 15.60
N LEU A 22 -15.92 14.41 14.33
CA LEU A 22 -14.95 14.89 13.34
C LEU A 22 -15.16 16.37 12.99
N GLU A 23 -16.42 16.84 12.98
CA GLU A 23 -16.73 18.24 12.73
C GLU A 23 -16.20 19.15 13.85
N GLN A 24 -16.22 18.67 15.09
CA GLN A 24 -15.59 19.38 16.22
C GLN A 24 -14.07 19.42 16.06
N ALA A 25 -13.46 18.28 15.71
CA ALA A 25 -12.01 18.19 15.47
C ALA A 25 -11.56 19.14 14.35
N GLU A 26 -12.28 19.13 13.22
CA GLU A 26 -12.04 20.01 12.07
C GLU A 26 -12.21 21.48 12.44
N TYR A 27 -13.27 21.82 13.18
CA TYR A 27 -13.51 23.18 13.65
C TYR A 27 -12.34 23.68 14.50
N PHE A 28 -11.91 22.91 15.49
CA PHE A 28 -10.78 23.31 16.35
C PHE A 28 -9.46 23.39 15.58
N ALA A 29 -9.17 22.42 14.71
CA ALA A 29 -7.99 22.44 13.86
C ALA A 29 -7.90 23.70 12.98
N THR A 30 -9.03 24.18 12.47
CA THR A 30 -9.10 25.33 11.54
C THR A 30 -9.38 26.68 12.21
N ASN A 31 -9.62 26.71 13.52
CA ASN A 31 -9.87 27.92 14.29
C ASN A 31 -8.83 28.07 15.43
N PRO A 32 -7.54 28.29 15.10
CA PRO A 32 -6.48 28.46 16.08
C PRO A 32 -6.74 29.66 17.01
N GLN A 33 -6.20 29.60 18.23
CA GLN A 33 -6.21 30.73 19.17
C GLN A 33 -4.82 31.34 19.30
N ASP A 34 -4.77 32.65 19.57
CA ASP A 34 -3.52 33.40 19.77
C ASP A 34 -2.92 33.18 21.16
N LEU A 35 -2.60 31.93 21.49
CA LEU A 35 -2.01 31.50 22.77
C LEU A 35 -0.56 31.01 22.63
N GLY A 36 -0.08 30.84 21.40
CA GLY A 36 1.21 30.24 21.08
C GLY A 36 1.31 28.74 21.40
N PHE A 37 2.46 28.15 21.10
CA PHE A 37 2.68 26.72 21.33
C PHE A 37 2.90 26.40 22.80
N THR A 38 2.25 25.32 23.26
CA THR A 38 2.47 24.76 24.60
C THR A 38 3.83 24.10 24.69
N GLU A 39 4.34 23.88 25.92
CA GLU A 39 5.59 23.14 26.10
C GLU A 39 5.49 21.70 25.58
N ASN A 40 4.31 21.07 25.67
CA ASN A 40 4.09 19.74 25.09
C ASN A 40 4.26 19.77 23.56
N LEU A 41 3.66 20.76 22.89
CA LEU A 41 3.78 20.92 21.44
C LEU A 41 5.22 21.24 21.01
N LYS A 42 5.94 22.08 21.76
CA LYS A 42 7.37 22.37 21.51
C LYS A 42 8.26 21.13 21.70
N ASN A 43 8.03 20.38 22.78
CA ASN A 43 8.81 19.16 23.06
C ASN A 43 8.52 18.07 22.03
N TRP A 44 7.26 17.93 21.60
CA TRP A 44 6.88 17.05 20.50
C TRP A 44 7.61 17.41 19.20
N LEU A 45 7.64 18.70 18.83
CA LEU A 45 8.40 19.17 17.66
C LEU A 45 9.88 18.79 17.75
N ILE A 46 10.51 18.97 18.91
CA ILE A 46 11.92 18.59 19.13
C ILE A 46 12.13 17.09 18.97
N GLU A 47 11.22 16.25 19.50
CA GLU A 47 11.32 14.81 19.33
C GLU A 47 11.18 14.40 17.87
N VAL A 48 10.21 14.96 17.14
CA VAL A 48 10.06 14.71 15.70
C VAL A 48 11.31 15.14 14.93
N GLU A 49 11.85 16.33 15.19
CA GLU A 49 13.13 16.79 14.62
C GLU A 49 14.25 15.78 14.90
N SER A 50 14.39 15.32 16.14
CA SER A 50 15.46 14.39 16.53
C SER A 50 15.38 13.04 15.82
N ILE A 51 14.16 12.57 15.49
CA ILE A 51 13.95 11.31 14.78
C ILE A 51 14.21 11.52 13.28
N VAL A 52 13.65 12.57 12.68
CA VAL A 52 13.76 12.86 11.23
C VAL A 52 15.21 13.19 10.83
N THR A 53 15.94 13.88 11.72
CA THR A 53 17.34 14.28 11.47
C THR A 53 18.36 13.26 11.97
N ASN A 54 17.93 12.15 12.58
CA ASN A 54 18.84 11.08 13.00
C ASN A 54 19.55 10.52 11.76
N PRO A 55 20.89 10.53 11.68
CA PRO A 55 21.62 10.04 10.51
C PRO A 55 21.31 8.60 10.10
N GLU A 56 20.86 7.75 11.03
CA GLU A 56 20.48 6.36 10.75
C GLU A 56 19.05 6.23 10.19
N LEU A 57 18.17 7.18 10.49
CA LEU A 57 16.77 7.18 10.03
C LEU A 57 16.52 8.18 8.91
N ALA A 58 17.39 9.19 8.74
CA ALA A 58 17.29 10.27 7.76
C ALA A 58 17.12 9.75 6.33
N GLU A 59 17.71 8.60 6.01
CA GLU A 59 17.60 7.95 4.70
C GLU A 59 16.15 7.47 4.38
N ASN A 60 15.24 7.46 5.36
CA ASN A 60 13.80 7.15 5.19
C ASN A 60 12.93 8.37 4.84
N PHE A 61 13.52 9.56 4.73
CA PHE A 61 12.80 10.81 4.50
C PHE A 61 13.33 11.55 3.28
N ASP A 62 12.43 12.14 2.51
CA ASP A 62 12.81 13.07 1.44
C ASP A 62 13.50 14.32 2.01
N GLU A 63 14.35 14.94 1.20
CA GLU A 63 15.11 16.14 1.60
C GLU A 63 14.19 17.28 2.07
N GLU A 64 13.02 17.46 1.46
CA GLU A 64 12.03 18.46 1.89
C GLU A 64 11.50 18.20 3.31
N ILE A 65 11.31 16.92 3.68
CA ILE A 65 10.88 16.54 5.03
C ILE A 65 11.98 16.90 6.03
N ILE A 66 13.22 16.50 5.71
CA ILE A 66 14.38 16.80 6.53
C ILE A 66 14.50 18.32 6.70
N GLN A 67 14.45 19.09 5.62
CA GLN A 67 14.55 20.55 5.66
C GLN A 67 13.45 21.20 6.49
N PHE A 68 12.19 20.75 6.36
CA PHE A 68 11.07 21.29 7.14
C PHE A 68 11.26 21.10 8.65
N PHE A 69 11.77 19.93 9.06
CA PHE A 69 12.02 19.61 10.46
C PHE A 69 13.41 20.02 10.97
N SER A 70 14.36 20.44 10.12
CA SER A 70 15.77 20.72 10.53
C SER A 70 15.99 22.01 11.32
N ASN A 71 14.94 22.67 11.80
CA ASN A 71 15.04 23.81 12.72
C ASN A 71 13.69 24.12 13.36
N VAL A 72 13.08 23.15 14.05
CA VAL A 72 11.70 23.32 14.56
C VAL A 72 11.56 24.45 15.59
N LYS A 73 12.66 24.86 16.22
CA LYS A 73 12.70 26.02 17.12
C LYS A 73 12.28 27.32 16.44
N GLY A 74 12.42 27.41 15.12
CA GLY A 74 11.90 28.53 14.33
C GLY A 74 10.38 28.70 14.45
N PHE A 75 9.64 27.62 14.73
CA PHE A 75 8.18 27.63 14.88
C PHE A 75 7.71 28.07 16.27
N PHE A 76 8.59 28.11 17.28
CA PHE A 76 8.17 28.29 18.69
C PHE A 76 7.54 29.65 18.98
N ASN A 77 7.78 30.63 18.12
CA ASN A 77 7.25 31.99 18.24
C ASN A 77 5.97 32.20 17.44
N PHE A 78 5.36 31.14 16.90
CA PHE A 78 4.07 31.25 16.23
C PHE A 78 3.02 31.71 17.24
N SER A 79 2.19 32.67 16.82
CA SER A 79 1.16 33.25 17.70
C SER A 79 0.01 32.28 17.95
N THR A 80 -0.26 31.40 16.99
CA THR A 80 -1.32 30.39 17.07
C THR A 80 -0.89 29.18 17.88
N ASN A 81 -1.83 28.50 18.53
CA ASN A 81 -1.59 27.28 19.30
C ASN A 81 -1.83 25.97 18.53
N VAL A 82 -2.05 26.06 17.21
CA VAL A 82 -2.15 24.92 16.29
C VAL A 82 -0.96 24.96 15.35
N PHE A 83 -0.22 23.85 15.26
CA PHE A 83 0.85 23.64 14.28
C PHE A 83 0.29 22.95 13.04
N VAL A 84 0.74 23.35 11.86
CA VAL A 84 0.25 22.83 10.58
C VAL A 84 1.41 22.25 9.79
N ILE A 85 1.27 21.00 9.37
CA ILE A 85 2.19 20.33 8.45
C ILE A 85 1.52 20.26 7.08
N GLU A 86 2.19 20.77 6.06
CA GLU A 86 1.66 20.81 4.69
C GLU A 86 2.32 19.72 3.82
N TYR A 87 1.54 18.84 3.19
CA TYR A 87 1.91 17.88 2.11
C TYR A 87 3.04 16.85 2.40
N ILE A 88 3.88 17.09 3.41
CA ILE A 88 5.12 16.38 3.72
C ILE A 88 4.87 14.94 4.19
N GLN A 89 3.79 14.74 4.91
CA GLN A 89 3.31 13.44 5.39
C GLN A 89 2.85 12.49 4.27
N GLU A 90 2.52 13.00 3.08
CA GLU A 90 2.23 12.15 1.92
C GLU A 90 3.48 11.49 1.36
N LYS A 91 4.64 12.11 1.61
CA LYS A 91 5.93 11.66 1.09
C LYS A 91 6.55 10.54 1.91
N SER A 92 6.07 10.31 3.13
CA SER A 92 6.59 9.23 3.98
C SER A 92 5.53 8.72 4.96
N LYS A 93 5.09 7.48 4.77
CA LYS A 93 4.27 6.75 5.75
C LYS A 93 5.01 6.59 7.08
N TYR A 94 6.34 6.48 7.03
CA TYR A 94 7.19 6.43 8.20
C TYR A 94 7.13 7.74 8.99
N LEU A 95 7.11 8.90 8.32
CA LEU A 95 6.84 10.18 8.96
C LEU A 95 5.45 10.19 9.61
N TYR A 96 4.41 9.75 8.88
CA TYR A 96 3.05 9.70 9.43
C TYR A 96 2.97 8.87 10.71
N LYS A 97 3.63 7.70 10.74
CA LYS A 97 3.77 6.88 11.95
C LYS A 97 4.48 7.62 13.08
N ILE A 98 5.61 8.27 12.81
CA ILE A 98 6.34 9.04 13.83
C ILE A 98 5.45 10.13 14.41
N LEU A 99 4.72 10.88 13.58
CA LEU A 99 3.84 11.94 14.04
C LEU A 99 2.75 11.38 14.98
N VAL A 100 2.13 10.25 14.62
CA VAL A 100 1.07 9.62 15.43
C VAL A 100 1.61 8.95 16.70
N ASP A 101 2.76 8.29 16.66
CA ASP A 101 3.31 7.65 17.86
C ASP A 101 3.86 8.70 18.86
N THR A 102 4.49 9.76 18.35
CA THR A 102 5.02 10.83 19.21
C THR A 102 3.89 11.71 19.77
N LEU A 103 2.81 12.02 19.04
CA LEU A 103 1.71 12.84 19.60
C LEU A 103 1.08 12.17 20.82
N ARG A 104 0.95 10.84 20.81
CA ARG A 104 0.41 10.04 21.93
C ARG A 104 1.28 10.16 23.19
N LYS A 105 2.60 10.18 23.01
CA LYS A 105 3.58 10.34 24.10
C LYS A 105 3.45 11.71 24.78
N TYR A 106 3.15 12.75 24.00
CA TYR A 106 3.02 14.13 24.50
C TYR A 106 1.59 14.55 24.82
N ASN A 107 0.63 13.63 24.76
CA ASN A 107 -0.79 13.90 25.00
C ASN A 107 -1.36 15.01 24.09
N LEU A 108 -0.85 15.09 22.86
CA LEU A 108 -1.34 16.01 21.84
C LEU A 108 -2.44 15.32 21.03
N VAL A 109 -3.20 16.14 20.29
CA VAL A 109 -4.20 15.66 19.35
C VAL A 109 -3.86 16.15 17.95
N ALA A 110 -4.34 15.44 16.94
CA ALA A 110 -4.17 15.83 15.56
C ALA A 110 -5.41 15.61 14.71
N PHE A 111 -5.53 16.41 13.64
CA PHE A 111 -6.56 16.25 12.62
C PHE A 111 -5.91 16.19 11.24
N ASP A 112 -6.14 15.10 10.53
CA ASP A 112 -5.74 14.87 9.15
C ASP A 112 -6.92 15.24 8.24
N ALA A 113 -6.83 16.43 7.62
CA ALA A 113 -7.91 16.94 6.78
C ALA A 113 -8.07 16.18 5.45
N LYS A 114 -7.03 15.46 5.00
CA LYS A 114 -7.10 14.70 3.76
C LYS A 114 -7.86 13.40 3.95
N HIS A 115 -7.48 12.64 4.97
CA HIS A 115 -8.11 11.35 5.26
C HIS A 115 -9.35 11.50 6.13
N TYR A 116 -9.61 12.71 6.63
CA TYR A 116 -10.70 13.03 7.53
C TYR A 116 -10.66 12.18 8.80
N VAL A 117 -9.48 12.18 9.44
CA VAL A 117 -9.16 11.38 10.63
C VAL A 117 -8.72 12.29 11.77
N PHE A 118 -9.21 12.01 12.97
CA PHE A 118 -8.76 12.63 14.21
C PHE A 118 -7.98 11.63 15.06
N PHE A 119 -6.86 12.07 15.62
CA PHE A 119 -6.00 11.30 16.50
C PHE A 119 -5.93 11.93 17.88
N SER A 120 -6.04 11.09 18.89
CA SER A 120 -5.68 11.43 20.27
C SER A 120 -4.94 10.24 20.89
N ARG A 121 -4.54 10.40 22.16
CA ARG A 121 -3.94 9.30 22.93
C ARG A 121 -4.86 8.09 23.04
N ASP A 122 -6.15 8.32 23.27
CA ASP A 122 -7.10 7.27 23.66
C ASP A 122 -8.09 6.89 22.54
N VAL A 123 -8.26 7.77 21.55
CA VAL A 123 -9.32 7.64 20.53
C VAL A 123 -8.82 8.07 19.15
N ILE A 124 -9.21 7.30 18.14
CA ILE A 124 -9.16 7.68 16.72
C ILE A 124 -10.60 7.81 16.22
N PHE A 125 -10.90 8.89 15.49
CA PHE A 125 -12.17 9.04 14.78
C PHE A 125 -11.94 9.14 13.26
N PRO A 126 -12.78 8.51 12.43
CA PRO A 126 -13.72 7.46 12.81
C PRO A 126 -12.97 6.22 13.33
N ASP A 127 -13.66 5.28 14.02
CA ASP A 127 -13.00 4.04 14.47
C ASP A 127 -12.47 3.27 13.26
N GLN A 128 -11.18 3.38 13.03
CA GLN A 128 -10.47 2.73 11.94
C GLN A 128 -9.39 1.82 12.52
N LYS A 129 -9.80 0.61 12.96
CA LYS A 129 -8.85 -0.48 13.30
C LYS A 129 -7.80 -0.71 12.21
N SER A 130 -8.14 -0.44 10.95
CA SER A 130 -7.22 -0.49 9.82
C SER A 130 -6.07 0.52 9.90
N ILE A 131 -6.30 1.73 10.44
CA ILE A 131 -5.23 2.74 10.59
C ILE A 131 -4.24 2.29 11.65
N GLU A 132 -4.70 1.80 12.80
CA GLU A 132 -3.80 1.29 13.84
C GLU A 132 -2.97 0.11 13.34
N GLN A 133 -3.59 -0.79 12.57
CA GLN A 133 -2.88 -1.90 11.94
C GLN A 133 -1.83 -1.42 10.93
N MET A 134 -2.19 -0.49 10.05
CA MET A 134 -1.25 0.13 9.11
C MET A 134 -0.09 0.83 9.84
N LEU A 135 -0.36 1.59 10.89
CA LEU A 135 0.67 2.25 11.69
C LEU A 135 1.56 1.24 12.40
N SER A 136 1.03 0.09 12.81
CA SER A 136 1.81 -0.96 13.46
C SER A 136 2.73 -1.72 12.50
N SER A 137 2.38 -1.80 11.21
CA SER A 137 3.17 -2.51 10.19
C SER A 137 4.22 -1.63 9.50
N VAL A 138 4.20 -0.31 9.72
CA VAL A 138 5.22 0.60 9.20
C VAL A 138 6.50 0.49 10.04
N GLU A 139 7.52 -0.15 9.47
CA GLU A 139 8.87 -0.26 10.05
C GLU A 139 9.87 0.68 9.35
N ALA A 140 10.96 1.01 10.04
CA ALA A 140 12.05 1.76 9.44
C ALA A 140 12.75 0.90 8.39
N VAL A 141 13.02 1.44 7.20
CA VAL A 141 13.90 0.78 6.24
C VAL A 141 15.31 0.84 6.81
N SER A 142 15.91 -0.34 7.01
CA SER A 142 17.26 -0.48 7.53
C SER A 142 18.29 0.11 6.57
N ARG A 143 19.41 0.57 7.13
CA ARG A 143 20.54 1.06 6.34
C ARG A 143 21.07 -0.01 5.39
N GLU A 144 21.05 -1.28 5.78
CA GLU A 144 21.39 -2.41 4.91
C GLU A 144 20.47 -2.51 3.69
N GLN A 145 19.15 -2.33 3.88
CA GLN A 145 18.17 -2.26 2.80
C GLN A 145 18.35 -1.01 1.92
N LEU A 146 18.90 0.09 2.43
CA LEU A 146 19.14 1.31 1.64
C LEU A 146 20.48 1.26 0.89
N LEU A 147 21.52 0.68 1.50
CA LEU A 147 22.85 0.55 0.92
C LEU A 147 22.95 -0.40 -0.29
N GLN A 148 21.91 -1.17 -0.61
CA GLN A 148 21.88 -1.99 -1.83
C GLN A 148 21.71 -1.12 -3.10
N PHE A 149 21.15 0.09 -2.98
CA PHE A 149 20.85 0.98 -4.11
C PHE A 149 22.04 1.89 -4.50
N LYS A 150 23.28 1.40 -4.44
CA LYS A 150 24.46 2.24 -4.75
C LYS A 150 24.66 2.51 -6.24
N ALA A 151 24.14 1.64 -7.10
CA ALA A 151 24.26 1.76 -8.55
C ALA A 151 23.12 1.00 -9.24
N ILE A 152 22.71 1.48 -10.41
CA ILE A 152 21.76 0.75 -11.26
C ILE A 152 22.47 -0.46 -11.88
N PRO A 153 21.88 -1.66 -11.81
CA PRO A 153 22.40 -2.84 -12.49
C PRO A 153 22.57 -2.61 -14.01
N GLN A 154 23.74 -2.96 -14.55
CA GLN A 154 24.12 -2.63 -15.93
C GLN A 154 23.35 -3.37 -17.03
N THR A 155 22.60 -4.43 -16.69
CA THR A 155 21.87 -5.27 -17.65
C THR A 155 20.52 -5.66 -17.08
N GLN A 156 19.58 -6.00 -17.98
CA GLN A 156 18.24 -6.48 -17.60
C GLN A 156 18.32 -7.73 -16.72
N GLU A 157 19.23 -8.66 -17.03
CA GLU A 157 19.45 -9.87 -16.23
C GLU A 157 19.92 -9.52 -14.81
N LYS A 158 20.90 -8.62 -14.69
CA LYS A 158 21.37 -8.17 -13.37
C LYS A 158 20.29 -7.40 -12.61
N LEU A 159 19.43 -6.65 -13.31
CA LEU A 159 18.30 -5.94 -12.72
C LEU A 159 17.22 -6.92 -12.21
N SER A 160 16.99 -8.02 -12.92
CA SER A 160 16.11 -9.10 -12.45
C SER A 160 16.69 -9.79 -11.21
N ILE A 161 17.98 -10.14 -11.22
CA ILE A 161 18.67 -10.73 -10.08
C ILE A 161 18.63 -9.79 -8.87
N PHE A 162 18.79 -8.48 -9.09
CA PHE A 162 18.69 -7.47 -8.04
C PHE A 162 17.31 -7.49 -7.36
N ALA A 163 16.22 -7.61 -8.14
CA ALA A 163 14.87 -7.71 -7.59
C ALA A 163 14.69 -8.96 -6.72
N ASP A 164 15.22 -10.10 -7.15
CA ASP A 164 15.18 -11.35 -6.38
C ASP A 164 15.98 -11.26 -5.07
N GLN A 165 17.16 -10.61 -5.12
CA GLN A 165 17.98 -10.36 -3.93
C GLN A 165 17.29 -9.40 -2.97
N TRP A 166 16.67 -8.35 -3.50
CA TRP A 166 15.88 -7.41 -2.73
C TRP A 166 14.71 -8.13 -2.02
N LEU A 167 13.98 -9.02 -2.70
CA LEU A 167 12.92 -9.82 -2.06
C LEU A 167 13.46 -10.73 -0.95
N ASP A 168 14.61 -11.37 -1.15
CA ASP A 168 15.23 -12.25 -0.13
C ASP A 168 15.71 -11.47 1.11
N LEU A 169 16.20 -10.23 0.92
CA LEU A 169 16.55 -9.33 2.04
C LEU A 169 15.34 -8.87 2.85
N ASN A 170 14.17 -8.76 2.21
CA ASN A 170 12.93 -8.32 2.84
C ASN A 170 12.01 -9.48 3.25
N LYS A 171 12.50 -10.73 3.23
CA LYS A 171 11.63 -11.90 3.47
C LYS A 171 11.03 -11.97 4.86
N GLU A 172 11.73 -11.47 5.88
CA GLU A 172 11.19 -11.48 7.24
C GLU A 172 10.12 -10.40 7.41
N SER A 173 10.37 -9.18 6.93
CA SER A 173 9.39 -8.08 7.03
C SER A 173 8.18 -8.26 6.12
N LEU A 174 8.32 -8.99 5.01
CA LEU A 174 7.26 -9.30 4.06
C LEU A 174 6.73 -10.75 4.17
N ASN A 175 7.11 -11.50 5.22
CA ASN A 175 6.64 -12.87 5.48
C ASN A 175 6.81 -13.86 4.29
N PHE A 176 7.92 -13.76 3.55
CA PHE A 176 8.23 -14.67 2.45
C PHE A 176 8.90 -15.96 2.89
N ILE A 177 8.46 -17.05 2.28
CA ILE A 177 9.08 -18.38 2.37
C ILE A 177 9.27 -18.91 0.94
N LYS A 178 10.48 -19.41 0.65
CA LYS A 178 10.74 -20.12 -0.60
C LYS A 178 10.40 -21.59 -0.42
N GLN A 179 9.14 -21.95 -0.69
CA GLN A 179 8.67 -23.33 -0.57
C GLN A 179 7.81 -23.75 -1.75
N ARG A 180 8.04 -24.96 -2.26
CA ARG A 180 7.17 -25.55 -3.27
C ARG A 180 5.81 -25.91 -2.66
N LYS A 181 4.72 -25.41 -3.26
CA LYS A 181 3.34 -25.77 -2.87
C LYS A 181 2.84 -26.95 -3.69
N LYS A 182 2.10 -27.84 -3.03
CA LYS A 182 1.54 -29.05 -3.64
C LYS A 182 0.15 -28.74 -4.18
N ASN A 183 0.07 -28.40 -5.46
CA ASN A 183 -1.17 -28.27 -6.24
C ASN A 183 -0.85 -28.30 -7.74
N GLN A 184 -1.86 -28.11 -8.59
CA GLN A 184 -1.72 -28.19 -10.04
C GLN A 184 -0.78 -27.14 -10.64
N PHE A 185 -0.46 -26.06 -9.91
CA PHE A 185 0.46 -25.03 -10.38
C PHE A 185 1.91 -25.35 -10.04
N ASN A 186 2.19 -26.18 -9.03
CA ASN A 186 3.47 -26.85 -8.75
C ASN A 186 4.78 -26.05 -9.04
N GLU A 187 4.74 -24.74 -8.84
CA GLU A 187 5.82 -23.80 -9.14
C GLU A 187 6.77 -23.71 -7.92
N THR A 188 8.08 -23.64 -8.16
CA THR A 188 9.07 -23.33 -7.11
C THR A 188 9.45 -21.87 -7.26
N ILE A 189 8.66 -20.99 -6.65
CA ILE A 189 8.87 -19.54 -6.63
C ILE A 189 8.89 -19.03 -5.19
N TYR A 190 9.26 -17.76 -4.99
CA TYR A 190 9.07 -17.12 -3.69
C TYR A 190 7.58 -16.97 -3.43
N HIS A 191 7.15 -17.45 -2.26
CA HIS A 191 5.76 -17.33 -1.83
C HIS A 191 5.67 -16.55 -0.53
N ARG A 192 4.63 -15.75 -0.39
CA ARG A 192 4.18 -15.22 0.89
C ARG A 192 3.07 -16.11 1.40
N ASP A 193 3.26 -16.71 2.56
CA ASP A 193 2.23 -17.52 3.22
C ASP A 193 1.46 -16.63 4.18
N PHE A 194 0.18 -16.39 3.89
CA PHE A 194 -0.68 -15.61 4.79
C PHE A 194 -1.34 -16.52 5.81
N ASN A 195 -1.80 -17.68 5.37
CA ASN A 195 -2.37 -18.74 6.19
C ASN A 195 -2.31 -20.08 5.45
N ASP A 196 -2.88 -21.14 6.04
CA ASP A 196 -2.87 -22.49 5.47
C ASP A 196 -3.56 -22.61 4.10
N GLN A 197 -4.43 -21.67 3.75
CA GLN A 197 -5.24 -21.68 2.52
C GLN A 197 -4.80 -20.64 1.50
N ILE A 198 -4.21 -19.52 1.91
CA ILE A 198 -3.91 -18.39 1.04
C ILE A 198 -2.42 -18.15 1.03
N TYR A 199 -1.85 -18.16 -0.17
CA TYR A 199 -0.47 -17.79 -0.38
C TYR A 199 -0.32 -17.04 -1.71
N GLU A 200 0.77 -16.31 -1.88
CA GLU A 200 0.98 -15.47 -3.05
C GLU A 200 2.36 -15.65 -3.65
N GLY A 201 2.47 -15.71 -4.98
CA GLY A 201 3.74 -15.62 -5.69
C GLY A 201 3.99 -14.21 -6.22
N ILE A 202 5.25 -13.75 -6.20
CA ILE A 202 5.64 -12.42 -6.68
C ILE A 202 6.64 -12.54 -7.82
N LEU A 203 6.44 -11.73 -8.85
CA LEU A 203 7.37 -11.57 -9.95
C LEU A 203 7.50 -10.10 -10.35
N ILE A 204 8.70 -9.54 -10.20
CA ILE A 204 9.03 -8.19 -10.65
C ILE A 204 9.63 -8.30 -12.05
N LEU A 205 8.97 -7.69 -13.04
CA LEU A 205 9.32 -7.85 -14.45
C LEU A 205 10.04 -6.63 -14.98
N CYS A 206 11.17 -6.87 -15.63
CA CYS A 206 11.92 -5.83 -16.32
C CYS A 206 11.25 -5.47 -17.67
N SER A 207 11.39 -4.21 -18.07
CA SER A 207 10.97 -3.72 -19.39
C SER A 207 11.60 -4.52 -20.52
N SER A 208 10.81 -4.90 -21.51
CA SER A 208 11.28 -5.58 -22.72
C SER A 208 11.84 -4.62 -23.77
N LYS A 209 11.83 -3.31 -23.50
CA LYS A 209 12.31 -2.30 -24.44
C LYS A 209 13.84 -2.36 -24.57
N LYS A 210 14.32 -2.26 -25.80
CA LYS A 210 15.75 -2.25 -26.10
C LYS A 210 16.42 -1.03 -25.44
N ASN A 211 17.54 -1.26 -24.76
CA ASN A 211 18.35 -0.25 -24.06
C ASN A 211 17.62 0.47 -22.91
N VAL A 212 16.50 -0.07 -22.42
CA VAL A 212 15.79 0.47 -21.25
C VAL A 212 16.01 -0.47 -20.07
N LEU A 213 16.67 0.02 -19.03
CA LEU A 213 16.82 -0.67 -17.75
C LEU A 213 15.77 -0.10 -16.81
N ALA A 214 14.63 -0.78 -16.71
CA ALA A 214 13.49 -0.38 -15.92
C ALA A 214 12.69 -1.60 -15.50
N TYR A 215 11.92 -1.50 -14.42
CA TYR A 215 10.82 -2.43 -14.15
C TYR A 215 9.57 -1.96 -14.87
N SER A 216 8.85 -2.86 -15.53
CA SER A 216 7.61 -2.55 -16.27
C SER A 216 6.36 -2.91 -15.50
N GLN A 217 6.42 -3.93 -14.66
CA GLN A 217 5.29 -4.35 -13.84
C GLN A 217 5.73 -5.24 -12.69
N ILE A 218 4.90 -5.28 -11.65
CA ILE A 218 4.86 -6.34 -10.66
C ILE A 218 3.66 -7.24 -10.94
N ALA A 219 3.90 -8.54 -10.97
CA ALA A 219 2.89 -9.57 -11.14
C ALA A 219 2.76 -10.37 -9.84
N LEU A 220 1.56 -10.33 -9.26
CA LEU A 220 1.18 -11.08 -8.07
C LEU A 220 0.25 -12.22 -8.46
N GLY A 221 0.55 -13.42 -8.02
CA GLY A 221 -0.32 -14.58 -8.17
C GLY A 221 -0.89 -14.97 -6.82
N SER A 222 -2.12 -14.57 -6.54
CA SER A 222 -2.84 -15.03 -5.35
C SER A 222 -3.31 -16.46 -5.59
N TYR A 223 -2.99 -17.35 -4.66
CA TYR A 223 -3.38 -18.75 -4.71
C TYR A 223 -4.26 -19.09 -3.51
N ILE A 224 -5.43 -19.63 -3.78
CA ILE A 224 -6.39 -20.10 -2.78
C ILE A 224 -6.45 -21.62 -2.84
N GLN A 225 -5.85 -22.28 -1.86
CA GLN A 225 -5.78 -23.72 -1.73
C GLN A 225 -7.14 -24.30 -1.32
N ILE A 226 -7.76 -25.03 -2.24
CA ILE A 226 -9.07 -25.68 -2.04
C ILE A 226 -8.87 -27.12 -1.52
N SER A 227 -7.87 -27.82 -2.06
CA SER A 227 -7.48 -29.18 -1.64
C SER A 227 -5.98 -29.39 -1.87
N SER A 228 -5.40 -30.52 -1.48
CA SER A 228 -3.96 -30.80 -1.71
C SER A 228 -3.52 -30.88 -3.19
N GLU A 229 -4.46 -30.82 -4.12
CA GLU A 229 -4.19 -30.89 -5.57
C GLU A 229 -4.78 -29.72 -6.35
N LYS A 230 -5.70 -28.97 -5.74
CA LYS A 230 -6.46 -27.91 -6.40
C LYS A 230 -6.33 -26.58 -5.66
N ALA A 231 -5.91 -25.57 -6.39
CA ALA A 231 -5.96 -24.17 -5.98
C ALA A 231 -6.69 -23.32 -7.02
N ILE A 232 -7.28 -22.21 -6.60
CA ILE A 232 -7.67 -21.10 -7.48
C ILE A 232 -6.43 -20.20 -7.61
N ARG A 233 -6.01 -19.88 -8.83
CA ARG A 233 -4.93 -18.91 -9.08
C ARG A 233 -5.54 -17.65 -9.70
N ILE A 234 -5.26 -16.50 -9.09
CA ILE A 234 -5.68 -15.19 -9.60
C ILE A 234 -4.42 -14.38 -9.85
N LEU A 235 -4.18 -14.04 -11.12
CA LEU A 235 -3.06 -13.19 -11.51
C LEU A 235 -3.50 -11.72 -11.48
N ARG A 236 -2.71 -10.90 -10.78
CA ARG A 236 -2.88 -9.45 -10.62
C ARG A 236 -1.61 -8.79 -11.13
N GLN A 237 -1.76 -7.79 -11.99
CA GLN A 237 -0.63 -7.15 -12.66
C GLN A 237 -0.74 -5.65 -12.46
N HIS A 238 0.30 -5.07 -11.86
CA HIS A 238 0.39 -3.63 -11.59
C HIS A 238 1.56 -3.08 -12.39
N PHE A 239 1.26 -2.15 -13.28
CA PHE A 239 2.25 -1.56 -14.17
C PHE A 239 3.08 -0.51 -13.44
N ILE A 240 4.32 -0.34 -13.88
CA ILE A 240 5.20 0.74 -13.45
C ILE A 240 5.38 1.67 -14.63
N ASP A 241 4.99 2.92 -14.43
CA ASP A 241 5.06 3.98 -15.43
C ASP A 241 5.70 5.22 -14.80
N ASP A 242 6.67 5.81 -15.51
CA ASP A 242 7.53 6.90 -15.03
C ASP A 242 7.97 6.71 -13.57
N HIS A 243 8.56 5.54 -13.29
CA HIS A 243 9.01 5.12 -11.96
C HIS A 243 7.92 5.07 -10.87
N THR A 244 6.65 5.17 -11.24
CA THR A 244 5.50 5.14 -10.36
C THR A 244 4.73 3.84 -10.53
N LEU A 245 4.46 3.15 -9.42
CA LEU A 245 3.57 2.00 -9.40
C LEU A 245 2.13 2.48 -9.64
N GLN A 246 1.55 2.09 -10.76
CA GLN A 246 0.25 2.59 -11.18
C GLN A 246 -0.87 1.90 -10.40
N TYR A 247 -1.64 2.71 -9.67
CA TYR A 247 -2.96 2.32 -9.18
C TYR A 247 -4.03 2.86 -10.16
N LEU A 248 -4.77 1.97 -10.82
CA LEU A 248 -5.95 2.17 -11.67
C LEU A 248 -5.63 2.81 -13.03
N PRO A 249 -4.62 2.32 -13.78
CA PRO A 249 -4.14 3.00 -14.99
C PRO A 249 -5.21 3.10 -16.10
N ASN A 250 -6.14 2.14 -16.17
CA ASN A 250 -7.14 2.07 -17.23
C ASN A 250 -8.35 3.02 -17.02
N ILE A 251 -8.65 3.47 -15.79
CA ILE A 251 -9.73 4.45 -15.55
C ILE A 251 -9.27 5.87 -15.89
N HIS A 252 -7.99 6.17 -15.68
CA HIS A 252 -7.46 7.52 -15.83
C HIS A 252 -6.90 7.81 -17.23
N GLY A 253 -6.96 6.85 -18.17
CA GLY A 253 -6.41 7.04 -19.52
C GLY A 253 -4.90 7.26 -19.53
N ILE A 254 -4.20 6.75 -18.52
CA ILE A 254 -2.75 6.87 -18.38
C ILE A 254 -2.13 5.79 -19.26
N GLU A 255 -1.92 6.12 -20.52
CA GLU A 255 -1.03 5.39 -21.42
C GLU A 255 0.40 5.90 -21.17
N GLY A 256 1.10 5.27 -20.24
CA GLY A 256 2.53 5.49 -20.06
C GLY A 256 3.30 4.19 -20.03
N GLU A 257 4.61 4.29 -20.08
CA GLU A 257 5.52 3.15 -20.21
C GLU A 257 6.73 3.34 -19.29
N ALA A 258 7.23 2.25 -18.72
CA ALA A 258 8.45 2.26 -17.91
C ALA A 258 9.62 2.99 -18.59
N ILE A 259 10.23 3.90 -17.82
CA ILE A 259 11.34 4.78 -18.22
C ILE A 259 12.65 4.26 -17.64
N HIS A 260 13.73 4.41 -18.40
CA HIS A 260 15.08 3.98 -18.02
C HIS A 260 15.50 4.60 -16.66
N PHE A 261 16.07 3.80 -15.78
CA PHE A 261 16.70 4.26 -14.55
C PHE A 261 18.01 4.99 -14.89
N ASN A 262 18.07 6.30 -14.63
CA ASN A 262 19.26 7.13 -14.84
C ASN A 262 20.07 7.33 -13.55
N ASP A 263 19.42 7.21 -12.39
CA ASP A 263 20.05 7.25 -11.09
C ASP A 263 19.52 6.14 -10.17
N PRO A 264 20.26 5.75 -9.12
CA PRO A 264 19.81 4.71 -8.21
C PRO A 264 18.62 5.09 -7.32
N GLN A 265 18.34 6.39 -7.13
CA GLN A 265 17.19 6.84 -6.33
C GLN A 265 15.88 6.49 -7.03
N GLN A 266 15.83 6.50 -8.37
CA GLN A 266 14.67 6.01 -9.13
C GLN A 266 14.42 4.51 -8.92
N LEU A 267 15.48 3.70 -8.87
CA LEU A 267 15.37 2.26 -8.58
C LEU A 267 14.88 2.03 -7.15
N GLN A 268 15.43 2.78 -6.18
CA GLN A 268 14.97 2.77 -4.79
C GLN A 268 13.50 3.15 -4.69
N HIS A 269 13.10 4.24 -5.34
CA HIS A 269 11.73 4.74 -5.32
C HIS A 269 10.72 3.71 -5.85
N VAL A 270 11.03 3.04 -6.96
CA VAL A 270 10.18 1.97 -7.50
C VAL A 270 10.05 0.81 -6.51
N LEU A 271 11.17 0.33 -5.97
CA LEU A 271 11.15 -0.81 -5.05
C LEU A 271 10.52 -0.48 -3.69
N GLN A 272 10.60 0.78 -3.25
CA GLN A 272 9.86 1.26 -2.07
C GLN A 272 8.36 1.25 -2.33
N GLN A 273 7.89 1.71 -3.49
CA GLN A 273 6.46 1.62 -3.83
C GLN A 273 5.97 0.17 -3.91
N VAL A 274 6.81 -0.73 -4.43
CA VAL A 274 6.53 -2.17 -4.40
C VAL A 274 6.44 -2.67 -2.97
N TYR A 275 7.40 -2.34 -2.11
CA TYR A 275 7.38 -2.71 -0.69
C TYR A 275 6.08 -2.27 0.01
N ASP A 276 5.76 -1.00 -0.15
CA ASP A 276 4.56 -0.37 0.39
C ASP A 276 3.27 -1.03 -0.10
N PHE A 277 3.23 -1.37 -1.39
CA PHE A 277 2.11 -2.09 -1.97
C PHE A 277 1.99 -3.49 -1.38
N LEU A 278 3.10 -4.21 -1.22
CA LEU A 278 3.08 -5.56 -0.66
C LEU A 278 2.58 -5.56 0.79
N ILE A 279 2.97 -4.59 1.62
CA ILE A 279 2.40 -4.45 2.97
C ILE A 279 0.90 -4.21 2.90
N TYR A 280 0.43 -3.30 2.03
CA TYR A 280 -1.00 -3.04 1.85
C TYR A 280 -1.77 -4.28 1.36
N ASP A 281 -1.15 -5.03 0.44
CA ASP A 281 -1.69 -6.23 -0.17
C ASP A 281 -1.88 -7.37 0.83
N GLU A 282 -0.95 -7.52 1.78
CA GLU A 282 -1.02 -8.53 2.84
C GLU A 282 -2.26 -8.40 3.69
N GLU A 283 -2.64 -7.17 4.01
CA GLU A 283 -3.84 -6.87 4.79
C GLU A 283 -5.11 -7.37 4.11
N LYS A 284 -5.09 -7.52 2.78
CA LYS A 284 -6.22 -8.00 1.99
C LYS A 284 -6.27 -9.53 1.88
N HIS A 285 -5.20 -10.22 2.28
CA HIS A 285 -5.09 -11.68 2.23
C HIS A 285 -5.25 -12.35 3.61
N LYS A 286 -5.65 -11.59 4.65
CA LYS A 286 -5.87 -12.09 6.01
C LYS A 286 -6.80 -13.30 6.07
N ASP A 287 -7.87 -13.26 5.27
CA ASP A 287 -8.86 -14.32 5.17
C ASP A 287 -9.55 -14.30 3.78
N LEU A 288 -10.32 -15.36 3.50
CA LEU A 288 -10.98 -15.52 2.19
C LEU A 288 -12.07 -14.49 1.93
N GLU A 289 -12.77 -14.02 2.97
CA GLU A 289 -13.84 -13.05 2.82
C GLU A 289 -13.25 -11.68 2.48
N THR A 290 -12.25 -11.22 3.23
CA THR A 290 -11.49 -9.99 2.96
C THR A 290 -10.88 -10.01 1.56
N LEU A 291 -10.27 -11.14 1.17
CA LEU A 291 -9.69 -11.30 -0.16
C LEU A 291 -10.76 -11.24 -1.25
N ASN A 292 -11.88 -11.95 -1.08
CA ASN A 292 -12.99 -11.92 -2.02
C ASN A 292 -13.59 -10.52 -2.15
N GLN A 293 -13.79 -9.80 -1.04
CA GLN A 293 -14.26 -8.42 -1.06
C GLN A 293 -13.33 -7.54 -1.88
N TRP A 294 -12.03 -7.65 -1.66
CA TRP A 294 -11.07 -6.84 -2.39
C TRP A 294 -11.03 -7.17 -3.90
N LEU A 295 -10.99 -8.45 -4.26
CA LEU A 295 -10.84 -8.89 -5.66
C LEU A 295 -12.13 -8.78 -6.49
N ASN A 296 -13.30 -8.90 -5.86
CA ASN A 296 -14.59 -8.92 -6.58
C ASN A 296 -15.41 -7.65 -6.39
N HIS A 297 -15.26 -6.92 -5.28
CA HIS A 297 -16.07 -5.74 -4.96
C HIS A 297 -15.25 -4.46 -4.81
N GLY A 298 -13.93 -4.58 -4.62
CA GLY A 298 -13.00 -3.46 -4.56
C GLY A 298 -12.38 -3.09 -5.90
N ASP A 299 -11.48 -2.13 -5.84
CA ASP A 299 -10.81 -1.55 -7.02
C ASP A 299 -9.85 -2.53 -7.71
N GLU A 300 -9.41 -3.58 -7.00
CA GLU A 300 -8.48 -4.60 -7.53
C GLU A 300 -9.09 -5.41 -8.69
N LYS A 301 -10.43 -5.51 -8.71
CA LYS A 301 -11.21 -6.14 -9.77
C LYS A 301 -10.83 -5.65 -11.17
N GLU A 302 -10.35 -4.41 -11.28
CA GLU A 302 -10.09 -3.76 -12.56
C GLU A 302 -8.80 -4.20 -13.26
N TYR A 303 -7.83 -4.70 -12.49
CA TYR A 303 -6.54 -5.20 -12.99
C TYR A 303 -6.62 -6.69 -13.34
N ILE A 304 -7.64 -7.37 -12.83
CA ILE A 304 -7.87 -8.79 -13.05
C ILE A 304 -8.64 -8.95 -14.37
N THR A 305 -7.90 -9.27 -15.43
CA THR A 305 -8.43 -9.37 -16.80
C THR A 305 -8.29 -10.79 -17.37
N GLY A 306 -8.94 -11.04 -18.52
CA GLY A 306 -8.87 -12.34 -19.19
C GLY A 306 -9.37 -13.48 -18.30
N LEU A 307 -8.64 -14.59 -18.24
CA LEU A 307 -9.02 -15.72 -17.39
C LEU A 307 -8.97 -15.40 -15.89
N GLY A 308 -8.20 -14.40 -15.45
CA GLY A 308 -8.22 -13.98 -14.05
C GLY A 308 -9.61 -13.51 -13.61
N ALA A 309 -10.36 -12.86 -14.51
CA ALA A 309 -11.73 -12.42 -14.23
C ALA A 309 -12.69 -13.61 -14.04
N ILE A 310 -12.41 -14.75 -14.67
CA ILE A 310 -13.12 -16.01 -14.41
C ILE A 310 -12.68 -16.60 -13.06
N SER A 311 -11.37 -16.64 -12.78
CA SER A 311 -10.84 -17.18 -11.53
C SER A 311 -11.36 -16.45 -10.29
N ARG A 312 -11.54 -15.13 -10.32
CA ARG A 312 -12.16 -14.38 -9.20
C ARG A 312 -13.64 -14.76 -8.99
N LEU A 313 -14.37 -15.13 -10.04
CA LEU A 313 -15.74 -15.63 -9.91
C LEU A 313 -15.76 -17.04 -9.32
N VAL A 314 -14.81 -17.90 -9.68
CA VAL A 314 -14.65 -19.20 -9.00
C VAL A 314 -14.43 -19.01 -7.50
N LEU A 315 -13.62 -18.01 -7.10
CA LEU A 315 -13.47 -17.63 -5.69
C LEU A 315 -14.79 -17.15 -5.08
N ALA A 316 -15.50 -16.22 -5.73
CA ALA A 316 -16.79 -15.73 -5.25
C ALA A 316 -17.80 -16.86 -5.06
N LYS A 317 -17.81 -17.83 -5.98
CA LYS A 317 -18.64 -19.04 -5.87
C LYS A 317 -18.25 -19.89 -4.66
N TYR A 318 -16.95 -20.11 -4.47
CA TYR A 318 -16.40 -20.91 -3.39
C TYR A 318 -16.74 -20.34 -2.00
N VAL A 319 -16.70 -19.01 -1.83
CA VAL A 319 -17.05 -18.34 -0.57
C VAL A 319 -18.56 -18.09 -0.41
N ASN A 320 -19.39 -18.56 -1.34
CA ASN A 320 -20.84 -18.32 -1.37
C ASN A 320 -21.21 -16.82 -1.35
N ASP A 321 -20.52 -16.02 -2.17
CA ASP A 321 -20.77 -14.58 -2.26
C ASP A 321 -22.25 -14.30 -2.61
N PRO A 322 -22.97 -13.49 -1.80
CA PRO A 322 -24.39 -13.20 -2.02
C PRO A 322 -24.66 -12.43 -3.32
N LEU A 323 -23.66 -11.74 -3.86
CA LEU A 323 -23.72 -10.96 -5.09
C LEU A 323 -23.15 -11.72 -6.30
N TYR A 324 -22.86 -13.01 -6.18
CA TYR A 324 -22.27 -13.83 -7.25
C TYR A 324 -22.95 -13.67 -8.61
N ASN A 325 -24.29 -13.67 -8.65
CA ASN A 325 -25.03 -13.52 -9.91
C ASN A 325 -24.82 -12.13 -10.56
N GLN A 326 -24.69 -11.08 -9.74
CA GLN A 326 -24.37 -9.75 -10.24
C GLN A 326 -22.93 -9.72 -10.78
N LEU A 327 -21.98 -10.28 -10.02
CA LEU A 327 -20.58 -10.38 -10.42
C LEU A 327 -20.39 -11.11 -11.76
N MET A 328 -21.18 -12.16 -12.01
CA MET A 328 -21.18 -12.87 -13.30
C MET A 328 -21.60 -11.97 -14.46
N GLN A 329 -22.63 -11.14 -14.27
CA GLN A 329 -23.18 -10.29 -15.33
C GLN A 329 -22.23 -9.16 -15.75
N GLU A 330 -21.39 -8.69 -14.83
CA GLU A 330 -20.44 -7.59 -15.07
C GLU A 330 -19.04 -8.05 -15.52
N ALA A 331 -18.73 -9.35 -15.47
CA ALA A 331 -17.36 -9.84 -15.62
C ALA A 331 -16.85 -9.89 -17.07
N LEU A 332 -17.73 -10.12 -18.06
CA LEU A 332 -17.35 -10.28 -19.46
C LEU A 332 -16.52 -9.09 -20.02
N PRO A 333 -16.88 -7.81 -19.76
CA PRO A 333 -16.04 -6.69 -20.13
C PRO A 333 -14.57 -6.79 -19.65
N TYR A 334 -14.34 -7.28 -18.44
CA TYR A 334 -12.98 -7.45 -17.89
C TYR A 334 -12.21 -8.60 -18.57
N VAL A 335 -12.92 -9.67 -18.95
CA VAL A 335 -12.34 -10.75 -19.76
C VAL A 335 -11.86 -10.18 -21.10
N ASN A 336 -12.69 -9.38 -21.76
CA ASN A 336 -12.42 -8.81 -23.08
C ASN A 336 -11.33 -7.72 -23.09
N ARG A 337 -10.90 -7.20 -21.93
CA ARG A 337 -9.72 -6.32 -21.84
C ARG A 337 -8.43 -7.06 -22.20
N ASN A 338 -8.40 -8.38 -22.05
CA ASN A 338 -7.25 -9.18 -22.43
C ASN A 338 -7.23 -9.45 -23.94
N ARG A 339 -6.10 -9.19 -24.60
CA ARG A 339 -5.95 -9.34 -26.05
C ARG A 339 -6.34 -10.72 -26.59
N PHE A 340 -6.14 -11.79 -25.82
CA PHE A 340 -6.43 -13.16 -26.25
C PHE A 340 -7.92 -13.50 -26.17
N PHE A 341 -8.68 -12.78 -25.34
CA PHE A 341 -10.10 -13.03 -25.09
C PHE A 341 -10.99 -11.87 -25.53
N LYS A 342 -10.45 -10.87 -26.23
CA LYS A 342 -11.15 -9.63 -26.62
C LYS A 342 -12.52 -9.83 -27.29
N ASN A 343 -12.70 -10.95 -27.98
CA ASN A 343 -13.92 -11.27 -28.73
C ASN A 343 -14.71 -12.43 -28.12
N MET A 344 -14.51 -12.75 -26.83
CA MET A 344 -15.26 -13.80 -26.16
C MET A 344 -16.74 -13.42 -26.10
N THR A 345 -17.64 -14.34 -26.50
CA THR A 345 -19.09 -14.14 -26.38
C THR A 345 -19.57 -14.45 -24.97
N LEU A 346 -20.80 -14.04 -24.65
CA LEU A 346 -21.40 -14.32 -23.36
C LEU A 346 -21.56 -15.83 -23.12
N GLU A 347 -21.97 -16.58 -24.14
CA GLU A 347 -22.12 -18.03 -24.07
C GLU A 347 -20.78 -18.72 -23.81
N GLN A 348 -19.74 -18.33 -24.57
CA GLN A 348 -18.38 -18.87 -24.38
C GLN A 348 -17.82 -18.56 -22.98
N PHE A 349 -18.13 -17.38 -22.44
CA PHE A 349 -17.77 -16.99 -21.09
C PHE A 349 -18.45 -17.87 -20.05
N TYR A 350 -19.78 -18.08 -20.15
CA TYR A 350 -20.50 -18.94 -19.21
C TYR A 350 -20.05 -20.40 -19.29
N GLU A 351 -19.88 -20.95 -20.49
CA GLU A 351 -19.35 -22.30 -20.68
C GLU A 351 -17.96 -22.44 -20.03
N ARG A 352 -17.08 -21.46 -20.23
CA ARG A 352 -15.74 -21.49 -19.61
C ARG A 352 -15.82 -21.39 -18.09
N LEU A 353 -16.65 -20.51 -17.54
CA LEU A 353 -16.83 -20.38 -16.10
C LEU A 353 -17.36 -21.67 -15.46
N GLU A 354 -18.36 -22.31 -16.06
CA GLU A 354 -18.90 -23.58 -15.59
C GLU A 354 -17.84 -24.69 -15.61
N MET A 355 -17.03 -24.76 -16.66
CA MET A 355 -15.93 -25.71 -16.73
C MET A 355 -14.90 -25.50 -15.60
N GLU A 356 -14.51 -24.25 -15.33
CA GLU A 356 -13.53 -23.92 -14.29
C GLU A 356 -14.09 -24.23 -12.88
N ILE A 357 -15.35 -23.89 -12.62
CA ILE A 357 -16.04 -24.25 -11.37
C ILE A 357 -16.03 -25.76 -11.18
N LYS A 358 -16.41 -26.51 -12.22
CA LYS A 358 -16.43 -27.97 -12.15
C LYS A 358 -15.03 -28.56 -11.97
N GLU A 359 -14.03 -28.00 -12.63
CA GLU A 359 -12.67 -28.52 -12.55
C GLU A 359 -12.01 -28.28 -11.18
N ILE A 360 -12.32 -27.15 -10.54
CA ILE A 360 -11.65 -26.70 -9.32
C ILE A 360 -12.46 -27.02 -8.06
N LEU A 361 -13.78 -26.82 -8.08
CA LEU A 361 -14.64 -26.94 -6.90
C LEU A 361 -15.42 -28.26 -6.85
N GLU A 362 -15.67 -28.89 -8.00
CA GLU A 362 -16.47 -30.12 -8.07
C GLU A 362 -15.60 -31.33 -8.45
N LYS A 363 -14.91 -31.91 -7.47
CA LYS A 363 -14.34 -33.27 -7.56
C LYS A 363 -13.94 -33.82 -6.21
#